data_AF-A0A5C7ZGV7-F1
#
_entry.id   AF-A0A5C7ZGV7-F1
#
_cell.length_a   1.000
_cell.length_b   1.000
_cell.length_c   1.000
_cell.angle_alpha   90.00
_cell.angle_beta   90.00
_cell.angle_gamma   90.00
#
_symmetry.space_group_name_H-M   'P 1'
#
loop_
_entity.id
_entity.type
_entity.pdbx_description
1 polymer ?
#
loop_
_entity_poly.entity_id
_entity_poly.type
_entity_poly.pdbx_seq_one_letter_code
_entity_poly.pdbx_strand_id
1 'polypeptide(L)'
;MRPADAFAKMAHREIERVRLDELEGRITSVLLTPYPPGIPLLIPGERFNATIVRYLKFARDFNARFPGFETDIHGLVKREDGEYYVDCVR
;
A
#
# COMPACT_ATOMS: atom_id res chain seq x y z
N MET A 1 -4.74 -11.35 -9.94
CA MET A 1 -5.76 -12.12 -9.19
C MET A 1 -7.07 -11.35 -9.31
N ARG A 2 -8.25 -11.99 -9.38
CA ARG A 2 -9.49 -11.20 -9.47
C ARG A 2 -9.71 -10.47 -8.13
N PRO A 3 -10.30 -9.27 -8.12
CA PRO A 3 -10.55 -8.54 -6.87
C PRO A 3 -11.39 -9.33 -5.85
N ALA A 4 -12.37 -10.11 -6.31
CA ALA A 4 -13.17 -10.97 -5.44
C ALA A 4 -12.32 -12.05 -4.73
N ASP A 5 -11.34 -12.64 -5.43
CA ASP A 5 -10.46 -13.65 -4.85
C ASP A 5 -9.51 -13.02 -3.81
N ALA A 6 -8.99 -11.82 -4.09
CA ALA A 6 -8.15 -11.07 -3.14
C ALA A 6 -8.94 -10.63 -1.89
N PHE A 7 -10.19 -10.22 -2.07
CA PHE A 7 -11.10 -9.92 -0.96
C PHE A 7 -11.39 -11.16 -0.11
N ALA A 8 -11.60 -12.32 -0.72
CA ALA A 8 -11.77 -13.58 0.00
C ALA A 8 -10.52 -13.91 0.86
N LYS A 9 -9.31 -13.73 0.31
CA LYS A 9 -8.05 -13.89 1.07
C LYS A 9 -8.00 -12.97 2.29
N MET A 10 -8.38 -11.70 2.13
CA MET A 10 -8.49 -10.76 3.25
C MET A 10 -9.51 -11.22 4.30
N ALA A 11 -10.71 -11.65 3.88
CA ALA A 11 -11.78 -12.11 4.77
C ALA A 11 -11.37 -13.37 5.56
N HIS A 12 -10.58 -14.26 4.96
CA HIS A 12 -10.05 -15.46 5.60
C HIS A 12 -8.73 -15.23 6.36
N ARG A 13 -8.26 -13.97 6.48
CA ARG A 13 -6.98 -13.62 7.12
C ARG A 13 -5.78 -14.32 6.48
N GLU A 14 -5.88 -14.64 5.20
CA GLU A 14 -4.79 -15.16 4.36
C GLU A 14 -3.98 -14.02 3.76
N ILE A 15 -3.66 -13.05 4.61
CA ILE A 15 -2.90 -11.85 4.28
C ILE A 15 -1.71 -11.74 5.22
N GLU A 16 -0.71 -11.00 4.78
CA GLU A 16 0.44 -10.63 5.59
C GLU A 16 0.74 -9.16 5.41
N ARG A 17 1.29 -8.56 6.46
CA ARG A 17 1.70 -7.17 6.43
C ARG A 17 3.12 -7.09 5.91
N VAL A 18 3.29 -6.41 4.79
CA VAL A 18 4.58 -6.31 4.10
C VAL A 18 5.11 -4.89 4.20
N ARG A 19 6.42 -4.75 4.46
CA ARG A 19 7.09 -3.45 4.49
C ARG A 19 7.10 -2.84 3.10
N LEU A 20 7.01 -1.52 3.02
CA LEU A 20 7.09 -0.75 1.78
C LEU A 20 8.28 -1.16 0.90
N ASP A 21 9.44 -1.39 1.50
CA ASP A 21 10.67 -1.77 0.78
C ASP A 21 10.63 -3.20 0.20
N GLU A 22 9.68 -4.03 0.62
CA GLU A 22 9.50 -5.43 0.23
C GLU A 22 8.23 -5.65 -0.63
N LEU A 23 7.56 -4.57 -1.04
CA LEU A 23 6.29 -4.66 -1.76
C LEU A 23 6.42 -5.11 -3.21
N GLU A 24 7.58 -4.93 -3.86
CA GLU A 24 7.69 -5.26 -5.28
C GLU A 24 7.36 -6.73 -5.55
N GLY A 25 6.44 -6.96 -6.49
CA GLY A 25 5.97 -8.31 -6.80
C GLY A 25 4.89 -8.84 -5.85
N ARG A 26 4.55 -8.17 -4.74
CA ARG A 26 3.45 -8.58 -3.85
C ARG A 26 2.09 -8.23 -4.44
N ILE A 27 1.03 -8.91 -3.99
CA ILE A 27 -0.35 -8.66 -4.41
C ILE A 27 -1.07 -7.92 -3.28
N THR A 28 -1.61 -6.73 -3.54
CA THR A 28 -2.36 -6.01 -2.52
C THR A 28 -3.66 -6.72 -2.17
N SER A 29 -4.00 -6.80 -0.89
CA SER A 29 -5.33 -7.25 -0.44
C SER A 29 -6.30 -6.10 -0.18
N VAL A 30 -5.81 -4.87 -0.25
CA VAL A 30 -6.57 -3.65 0.05
C VAL A 30 -6.56 -2.68 -1.14
N LEU A 31 -7.51 -1.75 -1.13
CA LEU A 31 -7.51 -0.62 -2.05
C LEU A 31 -6.42 0.37 -1.63
N LEU A 32 -5.59 0.80 -2.57
CA LEU A 32 -4.56 1.82 -2.33
C LEU A 32 -4.96 3.13 -3.02
N THR A 33 -5.23 4.18 -2.26
CA THR A 33 -5.77 5.45 -2.79
C THR A 33 -4.98 6.65 -2.24
N PRO A 34 -4.08 7.25 -3.03
CA PRO A 34 -3.34 8.44 -2.63
C PRO A 34 -4.14 9.73 -2.74
N TYR A 35 -3.88 10.67 -1.83
CA TYR A 35 -4.40 12.03 -1.81
C TYR A 35 -3.25 13.04 -1.81
N PRO A 36 -3.13 13.88 -2.85
CA PRO A 36 -3.91 13.91 -4.11
C PRO A 36 -3.53 12.77 -5.10
N PRO A 37 -4.36 12.47 -6.12
CA PRO A 37 -5.62 13.13 -6.50
C PRO A 37 -6.89 12.49 -5.90
N GLY A 38 -6.78 11.44 -5.09
CA GLY A 38 -7.93 10.76 -4.48
C GLY A 38 -8.58 9.69 -5.37
N ILE A 39 -7.82 9.10 -6.30
CA ILE A 39 -8.27 8.00 -7.17
C ILE A 39 -7.50 6.71 -6.83
N PRO A 40 -8.09 5.52 -7.05
CA PRO A 40 -7.40 4.26 -6.81
C PRO A 40 -6.09 4.14 -7.62
N LEU A 41 -4.98 3.92 -6.93
CA LEU A 41 -3.69 3.58 -7.51
C LEU A 41 -3.58 2.07 -7.76
N LEU A 42 -4.12 1.26 -6.85
CA LEU A 42 -4.16 -0.20 -6.93
C LEU A 42 -5.48 -0.72 -6.36
N ILE A 43 -6.06 -1.71 -7.02
CA ILE A 43 -7.21 -2.47 -6.51
C ILE A 43 -6.76 -3.84 -5.95
N PRO A 44 -7.52 -4.44 -5.01
CA PRO A 44 -7.21 -5.78 -4.50
C PRO A 44 -6.97 -6.78 -5.64
N GLY A 45 -5.90 -7.58 -5.51
CA GLY A 45 -5.54 -8.59 -6.51
C GLY A 45 -4.56 -8.13 -7.59
N GLU A 46 -4.29 -6.83 -7.68
CA GLU A 46 -3.20 -6.26 -8.49
C GLU A 46 -1.85 -6.37 -7.79
N ARG A 47 -0.79 -6.31 -8.60
CA ARG A 47 0.59 -6.53 -8.16
C ARG A 47 1.36 -5.22 -8.14
N PHE A 48 2.13 -5.00 -7.08
CA PHE A 48 3.08 -3.89 -7.00
C PHE A 48 4.21 -4.09 -8.02
N ASN A 49 4.47 -3.05 -8.80
CA ASN A 49 5.65 -2.96 -9.67
C ASN A 49 6.63 -1.91 -9.14
N ALA A 50 7.85 -1.88 -9.69
CA ALA A 50 8.89 -0.92 -9.31
C ALA A 50 8.44 0.55 -9.32
N THR A 51 7.58 0.94 -10.28
CA THR A 51 7.10 2.33 -10.39
C THR A 51 6.15 2.70 -9.26
N ILE A 52 5.22 1.82 -8.91
CA ILE A 52 4.31 2.02 -7.78
C ILE A 52 5.10 2.07 -6.48
N VAL A 53 6.03 1.13 -6.28
CA VAL A 53 6.88 1.09 -5.07
C VAL A 53 7.70 2.37 -4.95
N ARG A 54 8.28 2.85 -6.05
CA ARG A 54 9.02 4.13 -6.09
C ARG A 54 8.13 5.33 -5.72
N TYR A 55 6.89 5.37 -6.20
CA TYR A 55 5.94 6.43 -5.83
C TYR A 55 5.61 6.43 -4.33
N LEU A 56 5.37 5.24 -3.76
CA LEU A 56 5.08 5.12 -2.32
C LEU A 56 6.28 5.50 -1.45
N LYS A 57 7.51 5.16 -1.89
CA LYS A 57 8.75 5.62 -1.24
C LYS A 57 8.89 7.15 -1.30
N PHE A 58 8.57 7.75 -2.45
CA PHE A 58 8.52 9.20 -2.56
C PHE A 58 7.53 9.82 -1.56
N ALA A 59 6.32 9.27 -1.42
CA ALA A 59 5.32 9.77 -0.48
C ALA A 59 5.80 9.66 0.99
N ARG A 60 6.39 8.53 1.38
CA ARG A 60 7.05 8.37 2.70
C ARG A 60 8.09 9.47 2.93
N ASP A 61 9.02 9.61 1.99
CA ASP A 61 10.15 10.53 2.13
C ASP A 61 9.69 12.00 2.12
N PHE A 62 8.64 12.31 1.37
CA PHE A 62 7.99 13.62 1.37
C PHE A 62 7.36 13.92 2.74
N ASN A 63 6.57 12.99 3.28
CA ASN A 63 5.90 13.14 4.57
C ASN A 63 6.91 13.31 5.72
N ALA A 64 8.05 12.60 5.66
CA ALA A 64 9.12 12.75 6.65
C ALA A 64 9.80 14.13 6.59
N ARG A 65 9.88 14.75 5.40
CA ARG A 65 10.52 16.05 5.20
C ARG A 65 9.63 17.23 5.55
N PHE A 66 8.31 17.08 5.41
CA PHE A 66 7.35 18.17 5.58
C PHE A 66 6.24 17.82 6.59
N PRO A 67 6.55 17.79 7.90
CA PRO A 67 5.53 17.60 8.93
C PRO A 67 4.40 18.63 8.82
N GLY A 68 3.15 18.18 8.89
CA GLY A 68 1.96 19.01 8.72
C GLY A 68 1.48 19.19 7.26
N PHE A 69 2.21 18.64 6.28
CA PHE A 69 1.84 18.62 4.86
C PHE A 69 1.82 17.20 4.30
N GLU A 70 1.52 16.21 5.13
CA GLU A 70 1.57 14.82 4.75
C GLU A 70 0.60 14.50 3.61
N THR A 71 1.10 13.78 2.62
CA THR A 71 0.27 13.05 1.66
C THR A 71 -0.34 11.85 2.37
N ASP A 72 -1.65 11.69 2.26
CA ASP A 72 -2.35 10.54 2.82
C ASP A 72 -2.58 9.49 1.74
N ILE A 73 -2.27 8.23 2.05
CA ILE A 73 -2.47 7.10 1.15
C ILE A 73 -3.27 6.05 1.90
N HIS A 74 -4.56 5.99 1.63
CA HIS A 74 -5.42 4.96 2.20
C HIS A 74 -4.88 3.58 1.81
N GLY A 75 -4.80 2.67 2.78
CA GLY A 75 -4.23 1.33 2.62
C GLY A 75 -2.71 1.24 2.85
N LEU A 76 -2.00 2.38 2.94
CA LEU A 76 -0.61 2.45 3.35
C LEU A 76 -0.53 2.87 4.83
N VAL A 77 -0.18 1.93 5.71
CA VAL A 77 -0.22 2.14 7.16
C VAL A 77 1.16 2.52 7.68
N LYS A 78 1.27 3.70 8.31
CA LYS A 78 2.45 4.09 9.10
C LYS A 78 2.36 3.48 10.49
N ARG A 79 3.43 2.84 10.96
CA ARG A 79 3.54 2.33 12.33
C ARG A 79 4.39 3.26 13.21
N GLU A 80 4.42 2.99 14.51
CA GLU A 80 5.19 3.76 15.51
C GLU A 80 6.71 3.73 15.26
N ASP A 81 7.20 2.71 14.56
CA ASP A 81 8.58 2.60 14.07
C ASP A 81 8.91 3.60 12.94
N GLY A 82 7.92 4.33 12.43
CA GLY A 82 8.06 5.25 11.30
C GLY A 82 8.03 4.56 9.93
N GLU A 83 7.91 3.23 9.92
CA GLU A 83 7.88 2.43 8.71
C GLU A 83 6.47 2.31 8.15
N TYR A 84 6.40 2.14 6.84
CA TYR A 84 5.14 2.03 6.10
C TYR A 84 4.92 0.60 5.63
N TYR A 85 3.66 0.17 5.71
CA TYR A 85 3.26 -1.20 5.42
C TYR A 85 1.98 -1.25 4.60
N VAL A 86 1.83 -2.31 3.82
CA VAL A 86 0.57 -2.65 3.15
C VAL A 86 0.23 -4.11 3.45
N ASP A 87 -1.05 -4.38 3.69
CA ASP A 87 -1.54 -5.73 3.80
C ASP A 87 -1.65 -6.36 2.38
N CYS A 88 -0.91 -7.44 2.18
CA CYS A 88 -0.79 -8.17 0.93
C CYS A 88 -1.34 -9.59 1.09
N VAL A 89 -1.78 -10.18 -0.01
CA VAL A 89 -2.12 -11.61 -0.05
C VAL A 89 -0.85 -12.44 0.23
N ARG A 90 -0.99 -13.47 1.07
CA ARG A 90 0.06 -14.48 1.31
C ARG A 90 0.39 -15.27 0.05
#